data_AF-A0A644ZIU9-F1
#
_entry.id   AF-A0A644ZIU9-F1
#
_cell.length_a   1.000
_cell.length_b   1.000
_cell.length_c   1.000
_cell.angle_alpha   90.00
_cell.angle_beta   90.00
_cell.angle_gamma   90.00
#
_symmetry.space_group_name_H-M   'P 1'
#
loop_
_entity.id
_entity.type
_entity.pdbx_description
1 polymer ?
#
loop_
_entity_poly.entity_id
_entity_poly.type
_entity_poly.pdbx_seq_one_letter_code
_entity_poly.pdbx_strand_id
1 'polypeptide(L)'
;MEKLADAYKALNPNVTVEIQQTGSGAGITSAIDGVCDFGMSSRELKESEAAELKSVEMALDGIAVVVNKENPIENITSEQIKSIYLGETTDWSAIQ
;
A
#
# COMPACT_ATOMS: atom_id res chain seq x y z
N MET A 1 0.11 -9.67 5.29
CA MET A 1 1.41 -10.31 5.56
C MET A 1 1.43 -11.10 6.87
N GLU A 2 0.99 -10.54 8.00
CA GLU A 2 0.93 -11.29 9.29
C GLU A 2 0.30 -12.69 9.17
N LYS A 3 -0.87 -12.79 8.53
CA LYS A 3 -1.54 -14.10 8.32
C LYS A 3 -0.76 -15.07 7.43
N LEU A 4 0.01 -14.56 6.47
CA LEU A 4 0.88 -15.41 5.66
C LEU A 4 2.08 -15.89 6.47
N ALA A 5 2.66 -15.03 7.33
CA ALA A 5 3.74 -15.42 8.23
C ALA A 5 3.28 -16.45 9.26
N ASP A 6 2.08 -16.29 9.86
CA ASP A 6 1.49 -17.28 10.76
C ASP A 6 1.36 -18.65 10.09
N ALA A 7 0.81 -18.69 8.88
CA ALA A 7 0.65 -19.93 8.11
C ALA A 7 2.01 -20.55 7.74
N TYR A 8 2.98 -19.73 7.34
CA TYR A 8 4.32 -20.22 6.98
C TYR A 8 5.07 -20.77 8.18
N LYS A 9 4.97 -20.14 9.36
CA LYS A 9 5.54 -20.63 10.64
C LYS A 9 4.92 -21.96 11.05
N ALA A 10 3.62 -22.14 10.83
CA ALA A 10 2.95 -23.41 11.14
C ALA A 10 3.52 -24.59 10.30
N LEU A 11 3.93 -24.31 9.05
CA LEU A 11 4.59 -25.30 8.18
C LEU A 11 6.10 -25.41 8.44
N ASN A 12 6.72 -24.36 8.98
CA ASN A 12 8.17 -24.27 9.22
C ASN A 12 8.45 -23.81 10.66
N PRO A 13 8.32 -24.68 11.68
CA PRO A 13 8.31 -24.25 13.09
C PRO A 13 9.59 -23.56 13.58
N ASN A 14 10.72 -23.78 12.90
CA ASN A 14 12.01 -23.21 13.27
C ASN A 14 12.28 -21.84 12.61
N VAL A 15 11.39 -21.36 11.74
CA VAL A 15 11.57 -20.05 11.10
C VAL A 15 11.14 -18.93 12.05
N THR A 16 11.95 -17.89 12.13
CA THR A 16 11.55 -16.63 12.74
C THR A 16 11.20 -15.66 11.62
N VAL A 17 10.03 -15.02 11.71
CA VAL A 17 9.62 -13.96 10.79
C VAL A 17 9.19 -12.77 11.63
N GLU A 18 9.85 -11.65 11.40
CA GLU A 18 9.55 -10.36 12.00
C GLU A 18 9.03 -9.43 10.89
N ILE A 19 7.93 -8.72 11.18
CA ILE A 19 7.29 -7.84 10.21
C ILE A 19 7.25 -6.44 10.80
N GLN A 20 7.68 -5.47 10.00
CA GLN A 20 7.63 -4.05 10.33
C GLN A 20 6.74 -3.32 9.30
N GLN A 21 5.90 -2.40 9.77
CA GLN A 21 4.96 -1.63 8.94
C GLN A 21 5.44 -0.18 8.78
N THR A 22 6.51 0.02 8.04
CA THR A 22 7.22 1.31 7.93
C THR A 22 6.91 2.11 6.65
N GLY A 23 6.08 1.55 5.76
CA GLY A 23 5.72 2.14 4.45
C GLY A 23 6.68 1.77 3.32
N SER A 24 6.22 1.92 2.08
CA SER A 24 6.90 1.39 0.88
C SER A 24 8.31 1.93 0.66
N GLY A 25 8.52 3.24 0.86
CA GLY A 25 9.85 3.85 0.70
C GLY A 25 10.86 3.31 1.72
N ALA A 26 10.46 3.24 2.99
CA ALA A 26 11.32 2.72 4.05
C ALA A 26 11.62 1.23 3.86
N GLY A 27 10.65 0.44 3.39
CA GLY A 27 10.84 -0.97 3.07
C GLY A 27 11.87 -1.19 1.96
N ILE A 28 11.79 -0.39 0.87
CA ILE A 28 12.76 -0.45 -0.23
C ILE A 28 14.16 -0.10 0.26
N THR A 29 14.33 1.04 0.96
CA THR A 29 15.63 1.46 1.50
C THR A 29 16.21 0.42 2.47
N SER A 30 15.38 -0.15 3.36
CA SER A 30 15.83 -1.17 4.30
C SER A 30 16.34 -2.43 3.61
N ALA A 31 15.75 -2.81 2.47
CA ALA A 31 16.21 -3.94 1.68
C ALA A 31 17.51 -3.63 0.94
N ILE A 32 17.68 -2.43 0.38
CA ILE A 32 18.93 -1.97 -0.25
C ILE A 32 20.07 -1.98 0.78
N ASP A 33 19.82 -1.43 1.97
CA ASP A 33 20.80 -1.30 3.03
C ASP A 33 21.09 -2.62 3.77
N GLY A 34 20.38 -3.71 3.43
CA GLY A 34 20.54 -5.03 4.05
C GLY A 34 20.04 -5.10 5.49
N VAL A 35 19.18 -4.18 5.91
CA VAL A 35 18.55 -4.16 7.25
C VAL A 35 17.46 -5.22 7.36
N CYS A 36 16.80 -5.57 6.25
CA CYS A 36 15.85 -6.67 6.19
C CYS A 36 16.11 -7.59 4.99
N ASP A 37 15.66 -8.84 5.09
CA ASP A 37 15.79 -9.82 4.00
C ASP A 37 14.94 -9.47 2.78
N PHE A 38 13.76 -8.87 3.00
CA PHE A 38 12.88 -8.39 1.95
C PHE A 38 12.11 -7.13 2.37
N GLY A 39 12.00 -6.18 1.45
CA GLY A 39 11.21 -4.96 1.61
C GLY A 39 9.84 -5.11 0.96
N MET A 40 8.78 -4.61 1.61
CA MET A 40 7.45 -4.54 1.02
C MET A 40 7.24 -3.17 0.37
N SER A 41 6.70 -3.16 -0.85
CA SER A 41 6.37 -1.94 -1.57
C SER A 41 4.98 -2.03 -2.19
N SER A 42 4.21 -0.95 -2.08
CA SER A 42 2.92 -0.73 -2.76
C SER A 42 3.07 0.01 -4.11
N ARG A 43 4.31 0.15 -4.60
CA ARG A 43 4.63 0.79 -5.88
C ARG A 43 5.76 0.04 -6.58
N GLU A 44 5.87 0.29 -7.88
CA GLU A 44 7.04 -0.09 -8.66
C GLU A 44 8.33 0.55 -8.14
N LEU A 45 9.43 -0.17 -8.33
CA LEU A 45 10.77 0.35 -8.07
C LEU A 45 11.10 1.47 -9.06
N LYS A 46 11.79 2.50 -8.59
CA LYS A 46 12.44 3.47 -9.48
C LYS A 46 13.61 2.79 -10.19
N GLU A 47 14.06 3.34 -11.32
CA GLU A 47 15.21 2.81 -12.07
C GLU A 47 16.46 2.64 -11.19
N SER A 48 16.73 3.60 -10.30
CA SER A 48 17.86 3.51 -9.36
C SER A 48 17.71 2.38 -8.35
N GLU A 49 16.50 2.12 -7.87
CA GLU A 49 16.22 1.05 -6.90
C GLU A 49 16.25 -0.32 -7.57
N ALA A 50 15.75 -0.42 -8.82
CA ALA A 50 15.75 -1.64 -9.62
C ALA A 50 17.15 -2.07 -10.09
N ALA A 51 18.15 -1.18 -10.03
CA ALA A 51 19.54 -1.55 -10.26
C ALA A 51 20.14 -2.39 -9.12
N GLU A 52 19.56 -2.28 -7.91
CA GLU A 52 20.06 -2.95 -6.70
C GLU A 52 19.12 -4.05 -6.20
N LEU A 53 17.83 -3.93 -6.47
CA LEU A 53 16.79 -4.87 -6.04
C LEU A 53 16.07 -5.53 -7.22
N LYS A 54 15.50 -6.70 -6.93
CA LYS A 54 14.50 -7.34 -7.79
C LYS A 54 13.14 -7.29 -7.11
N SER A 55 12.13 -6.83 -7.83
CA SER A 55 10.74 -6.91 -7.37
C SER A 55 10.12 -8.26 -7.72
N VAL A 56 9.22 -8.72 -6.84
CA VAL A 56 8.37 -9.90 -7.08
C VAL A 56 6.94 -9.48 -6.74
N GLU A 57 6.05 -9.53 -7.73
CA GLU A 57 4.62 -9.26 -7.50
C GLU A 57 4.01 -10.39 -6.68
N MET A 58 3.49 -10.07 -5.49
CA MET A 58 2.86 -11.04 -4.59
C MET A 58 1.34 -11.00 -4.64
N ALA A 59 0.76 -9.83 -4.87
CA ALA A 59 -0.68 -9.61 -4.86
C ALA A 59 -1.05 -8.31 -5.59
N LEU A 60 -2.30 -8.23 -6.02
CA LEU A 60 -2.94 -6.99 -6.45
C LEU A 60 -3.77 -6.45 -5.29
N ASP A 61 -3.58 -5.17 -4.98
CA ASP A 61 -4.35 -4.44 -3.95
C ASP A 61 -5.33 -3.45 -4.60
N GLY A 62 -6.45 -3.19 -3.92
CA GLY A 62 -7.49 -2.27 -4.36
C GLY A 62 -7.63 -1.09 -3.41
N ILE A 63 -7.57 0.13 -3.94
CA ILE A 63 -7.85 1.36 -3.18
C ILE A 63 -9.31 1.73 -3.39
N ALA A 64 -10.03 1.96 -2.29
CA ALA A 64 -11.40 2.44 -2.31
C ALA A 64 -11.51 3.83 -1.68
N VAL A 65 -12.39 4.67 -2.24
CA VAL A 65 -12.78 5.94 -1.61
C VAL A 65 -13.94 5.67 -0.66
N VAL A 66 -13.78 6.05 0.60
CA VAL A 66 -14.80 5.86 1.63
C VAL A 66 -15.27 7.23 2.10
N VAL A 67 -16.58 7.43 2.08
CA VAL A 67 -17.24 8.63 2.62
C VAL A 67 -17.90 8.30 3.96
N ASN A 68 -18.26 9.35 4.71
CA ASN A 68 -19.05 9.18 5.92
C ASN A 68 -20.39 8.48 5.59
N LYS A 69 -20.85 7.59 6.47
CA LYS A 69 -22.10 6.84 6.31
C LYS A 69 -23.35 7.72 6.14
N GLU A 70 -23.35 8.93 6.67
CA GLU A 70 -24.44 9.90 6.55
C GLU A 70 -24.39 10.71 5.24
N ASN A 71 -23.31 10.58 4.45
CA ASN A 71 -23.23 11.21 3.14
C ASN A 71 -24.11 10.44 2.14
N PRO A 72 -25.14 11.06 1.55
CA PRO A 72 -26.08 10.38 0.65
C PRO A 72 -25.49 10.05 -0.73
N ILE A 73 -24.26 10.46 -1.03
CA ILE A 73 -23.65 10.23 -2.33
C ILE A 73 -23.46 8.74 -2.62
N GLU A 74 -24.00 8.27 -3.74
CA GLU A 74 -23.94 6.85 -4.13
C GLU A 74 -22.77 6.53 -5.06
N ASN A 75 -22.33 7.52 -5.85
CA ASN A 75 -21.25 7.36 -6.83
C ASN A 75 -20.41 8.63 -6.90
N ILE A 76 -19.10 8.47 -7.08
CA ILE A 76 -18.17 9.59 -7.26
C ILE A 76 -17.26 9.25 -8.44
N THR A 77 -17.13 10.16 -9.40
CA THR A 77 -16.21 9.97 -10.53
C THR A 77 -14.77 10.30 -10.13
N SER A 78 -13.81 9.80 -10.91
CA SER A 78 -12.38 10.10 -10.72
C SER A 78 -12.09 11.60 -10.81
N GLU A 79 -12.79 12.35 -11.66
CA GLU A 79 -12.66 13.80 -11.78
C GLU A 79 -13.14 14.52 -10.52
N GLN A 80 -14.27 14.08 -9.95
CA GLN A 80 -14.78 14.64 -8.69
C GLN A 80 -13.82 14.34 -7.54
N ILE A 81 -13.31 13.11 -7.43
CA ILE A 81 -12.27 12.75 -6.44
C ILE A 81 -11.06 13.66 -6.60
N LYS A 82 -10.56 13.84 -7.83
CA LYS A 82 -9.43 14.72 -8.09
C LYS A 82 -9.70 16.15 -7.64
N SER A 83 -10.87 16.71 -7.95
CA SER A 83 -11.25 18.07 -7.55
C SER A 83 -11.31 18.23 -6.01
N ILE A 84 -11.80 17.21 -5.29
CA ILE A 84 -11.81 17.18 -3.82
C ILE A 84 -10.37 17.20 -3.27
N TYR A 85 -9.49 16.32 -3.77
CA TYR A 85 -8.10 16.24 -3.29
C TYR A 85 -7.23 17.45 -3.69
N LEU A 86 -7.61 18.18 -4.73
CA LEU A 86 -7.01 19.46 -5.09
C LEU A 86 -7.56 20.65 -4.27
N GLY A 87 -8.64 20.44 -3.50
CA GLY A 87 -9.29 21.48 -2.71
C GLY A 87 -10.16 22.45 -3.53
N GLU A 88 -10.45 22.12 -4.78
CA GLU A 88 -11.35 22.88 -5.65
C GLU A 88 -12.82 22.64 -5.26
N THR A 89 -13.15 21.40 -4.91
CA THR A 89 -14.44 21.01 -4.33
C THR A 89 -14.28 20.81 -2.84
N THR A 90 -14.97 21.62 -2.04
CA THR A 90 -14.90 21.58 -0.56
C THR A 90 -16.25 21.31 0.10
N ASP A 91 -17.33 21.25 -0.69
CA ASP A 91 -18.68 20.94 -0.24
C ASP A 91 -19.23 19.74 -1.02
N TRP A 92 -19.80 18.77 -0.30
CA TRP A 92 -20.41 17.57 -0.88
C TRP A 92 -21.61 17.90 -1.77
N SER A 93 -22.35 18.97 -1.48
CA SER A 93 -23.50 19.37 -2.29
C SER A 93 -23.14 19.77 -3.72
N ALA A 94 -21.85 20.03 -4.01
CA ALA A 94 -21.38 20.36 -5.35
C ALA A 94 -21.24 19.14 -6.28
N ILE A 95 -21.28 17.92 -5.72
CA ILE A 95 -21.04 16.66 -6.45
C ILE A 95 -22.07 15.56 -6.17
N GLN A 96 -23.09 15.88 -5.37
CA GLN A 96 -24.26 15.05 -5.10
C GLN A 96 -25.29 15.14 -6.22
#